data_AF-A0A1J7I5N2-F1
#
_entry.id   AF-A0A1J7I5N2-F1
#
_cell.length_a   1.000
_cell.length_b   1.000
_cell.length_c   1.000
_cell.angle_alpha   90.00
_cell.angle_beta   90.00
_cell.angle_gamma   90.00
#
_symmetry.space_group_name_H-M   'P 1'
#
loop_
_entity.id
_entity.type
_entity.pdbx_description
1 polymer ?
#
loop_
_entity_poly.entity_id
_entity_poly.type
_entity_poly.pdbx_seq_one_letter_code
_entity_poly.pdbx_strand_id
1 'polypeptide(L)'
;MPAPVHRCFNMRNPVAKAVVLSVMLLFLLGTMLRSDSMDVKKAIVKTANAAKASMSTQEPLDKQDPEILDRPAEDDIVEEQQESEPATPVVYTNTSHAMNCDYDMEKMLLLQDKWELDSKFEYTKRYVRISRQNIKRKSITKLNQKFLPENPQVVDLTKQAPMSTAHTCEEPLVVPVTQSPYPNTANASDFIFGVSTTYKRFKDPRTSSIHEWTYWLTDGKGKSNGGKLVLLLLDASEEELLDAWKRLDAAGIDVDVYQSDSSMEMAVRYLTLVPTLYNHPDRPGRKWVVTCDDDTFFPSFNALAARFEEYDHTMPMYIGTLSEDVNNVDRHGAQAFGGGGVFLSIPLAKVIAEKFDSCKTPEKIKQANTGWGPQGDVLLRKCIYENSEAKLTTLWDLWQLDIYGDPSGFYESGIAPLSLHHYRGGGWHVAHPWQYTKIAHLCGEDCTLQRFKTKDNYVISNGFSVAYYPKGIDFNFNQLERTFHPAPEDKGWNMDYMLGPQRPSLATTGRKMSWDGKETTINPDGSVSQIYVRKGDDWRWKTPDGEPMNKMDGVIELVWIL
;
A
#
# COMPACT_ATOMS: atom_id res chain seq x y z
N MET A 1 7.12 -6.54 -84.86
CA MET A 1 6.85 -7.27 -83.59
C MET A 1 7.58 -6.53 -82.49
N PRO A 2 6.84 -6.01 -81.49
CA PRO A 2 6.73 -6.68 -80.18
C PRO A 2 5.27 -6.88 -79.69
N ALA A 3 5.14 -7.64 -78.61
CA ALA A 3 3.98 -8.39 -78.09
C ALA A 3 2.87 -7.57 -77.37
N PRO A 4 1.67 -8.14 -77.13
CA PRO A 4 0.50 -7.40 -76.64
C PRO A 4 0.38 -7.35 -75.10
N VAL A 5 -0.24 -6.28 -74.63
CA VAL A 5 -0.62 -6.03 -73.23
C VAL A 5 -1.87 -6.84 -72.86
N HIS A 6 -1.76 -7.73 -71.87
CA HIS A 6 -2.91 -8.43 -71.28
C HIS A 6 -3.77 -7.47 -70.44
N ARG A 7 -4.99 -7.20 -70.90
CA ARG A 7 -6.08 -6.67 -70.05
C ARG A 7 -6.71 -7.82 -69.26
N CYS A 8 -6.49 -7.87 -67.96
CA CYS A 8 -7.21 -8.75 -67.05
C CYS A 8 -8.63 -8.23 -66.79
N PHE A 9 -9.61 -9.10 -67.05
CA PHE A 9 -11.02 -9.11 -66.63
C PHE A 9 -11.98 -8.02 -67.13
N ASN A 10 -12.71 -8.38 -68.18
CA ASN A 10 -13.92 -7.70 -68.64
C ASN A 10 -15.16 -8.44 -68.08
N MET A 11 -15.69 -8.00 -66.92
CA MET A 11 -16.90 -8.60 -66.33
C MET A 11 -18.15 -8.01 -66.99
N ARG A 12 -18.91 -8.86 -67.70
CA ARG A 12 -20.05 -8.53 -68.55
C ARG A 12 -21.43 -8.52 -67.84
N ASN A 13 -21.46 -8.53 -66.51
CA ASN A 13 -22.70 -8.58 -65.75
C ASN A 13 -22.81 -7.37 -64.79
N PRO A 14 -23.82 -6.49 -64.95
CA PRO A 14 -24.01 -5.32 -64.08
C PRO A 14 -24.25 -5.70 -62.62
N VAL A 15 -24.84 -6.87 -62.34
CA VAL A 15 -25.02 -7.40 -60.97
C VAL A 15 -23.68 -7.75 -60.35
N ALA A 16 -22.77 -8.35 -61.13
CA ALA A 16 -21.45 -8.71 -60.64
C ALA A 16 -20.56 -7.48 -60.35
N LYS A 17 -20.73 -6.38 -61.12
CA LYS A 17 -20.08 -5.10 -60.80
C LYS A 17 -20.61 -4.49 -59.51
N ALA A 18 -21.92 -4.56 -59.27
CA ALA A 18 -22.52 -4.09 -58.02
C ALA A 18 -22.03 -4.92 -56.82
N VAL A 19 -21.94 -6.25 -56.94
CA VAL A 19 -21.42 -7.11 -55.87
C VAL A 19 -19.95 -6.85 -55.58
N VAL A 20 -19.10 -6.67 -56.60
CA VAL A 20 -17.68 -6.35 -56.40
C VAL A 20 -17.52 -4.95 -55.78
N LEU A 21 -18.32 -3.97 -56.18
CA LEU A 21 -18.31 -2.64 -55.55
C LEU A 21 -18.77 -2.70 -54.09
N SER A 22 -19.82 -3.48 -53.79
CA SER A 22 -20.32 -3.67 -52.42
C SER A 22 -19.30 -4.42 -51.55
N VAL A 23 -18.61 -5.42 -52.09
CA VAL A 23 -17.54 -6.16 -51.38
C VAL A 23 -16.33 -5.25 -51.17
N MET A 24 -15.96 -4.41 -52.14
CA MET A 24 -14.89 -3.42 -51.95
C MET A 24 -15.28 -2.29 -50.99
N LEU A 25 -16.55 -1.85 -50.98
CA LEU A 25 -17.08 -0.90 -50.00
C LEU A 25 -17.15 -1.51 -48.60
N LEU A 26 -17.49 -2.80 -48.46
CA LEU A 26 -17.43 -3.53 -47.20
C LEU A 26 -15.98 -3.76 -46.74
N PHE A 27 -15.03 -3.97 -47.66
CA PHE A 27 -13.59 -4.04 -47.35
C PHE A 27 -13.01 -2.66 -46.99
N LEU A 28 -13.49 -1.58 -47.61
CA LEU A 28 -13.11 -0.19 -47.30
C LEU A 28 -13.77 0.29 -46.01
N LEU A 29 -15.01 -0.09 -45.71
CA LEU A 29 -15.62 0.11 -44.39
C LEU A 29 -14.94 -0.76 -43.32
N GLY A 30 -14.52 -1.98 -43.67
CA GLY A 30 -13.78 -2.87 -42.77
C GLY A 30 -12.33 -2.43 -42.50
N THR A 31 -11.71 -1.66 -43.39
CA THR A 31 -10.38 -1.06 -43.17
C THR A 31 -10.45 0.35 -42.57
N MET A 32 -11.58 1.06 -42.71
CA MET A 32 -11.85 2.35 -42.05
C MET A 32 -12.49 2.20 -40.66
N LEU A 33 -12.97 1.00 -40.31
CA LEU A 33 -13.27 0.57 -38.95
C LEU A 33 -12.06 -0.14 -38.33
N ARG A 34 -10.88 0.47 -38.46
CA ARG A 34 -9.74 0.15 -37.60
C ARG A 34 -9.66 1.19 -36.50
N SER A 35 -10.69 1.16 -35.66
CA SER A 35 -10.53 1.51 -34.26
C SER A 35 -9.86 0.30 -33.65
N ASP A 36 -8.54 0.37 -33.39
CA ASP A 36 -7.91 -0.56 -32.47
C ASP A 36 -8.62 -0.37 -31.13
N SER A 37 -9.62 -1.20 -30.86
CA SER A 37 -10.19 -1.32 -29.54
C SER A 37 -9.12 -1.96 -28.67
N MET A 38 -8.41 -1.14 -27.92
CA MET A 38 -7.98 -1.61 -26.62
C MET A 38 -9.26 -2.05 -25.89
N ASP A 39 -9.32 -3.31 -25.47
CA ASP A 39 -10.47 -3.92 -24.76
C ASP A 39 -10.63 -3.37 -23.33
N VAL A 40 -10.68 -2.04 -23.24
CA VAL A 40 -11.08 -1.25 -22.08
C VAL A 40 -12.30 -0.46 -22.54
N LYS A 41 -13.50 -0.94 -22.19
CA LYS A 41 -14.75 -0.23 -22.51
C LYS A 41 -14.76 1.07 -21.71
N LYS A 42 -15.06 2.17 -22.42
CA LYS A 42 -15.34 3.55 -21.95
C LYS A 42 -14.88 3.87 -20.52
N ALA A 43 -13.96 4.82 -20.36
CA ALA A 43 -13.83 5.53 -19.08
C ALA A 43 -15.21 6.12 -18.73
N ILE A 44 -15.91 5.53 -17.75
CA ILE A 44 -17.26 5.96 -17.41
C ILE A 44 -17.23 7.21 -16.51
N VAL A 45 -16.07 7.54 -15.92
CA VAL A 45 -15.95 8.68 -15.02
C VAL A 45 -14.68 9.48 -15.28
N LYS A 46 -14.58 10.12 -16.46
CA LYS A 46 -13.85 11.37 -16.61
C LYS A 46 -14.90 12.45 -16.88
N THR A 47 -15.22 13.28 -15.91
CA THR A 47 -16.22 14.34 -16.13
C THR A 47 -15.75 15.66 -15.56
N ALA A 48 -15.23 16.49 -16.48
CA ALA A 48 -15.74 17.83 -16.78
C ALA A 48 -16.02 18.83 -15.63
N ASN A 49 -15.49 18.64 -14.43
CA ASN A 49 -15.53 19.65 -13.37
C ASN A 49 -14.33 20.61 -13.45
N ALA A 50 -13.18 20.16 -13.96
CA ALA A 50 -12.01 21.02 -14.15
C ALA A 50 -12.12 21.99 -15.36
N ALA A 51 -12.97 21.69 -16.34
CA ALA A 51 -13.16 22.53 -17.53
C ALA A 51 -14.27 23.58 -17.37
N LYS A 52 -15.17 23.43 -16.39
CA LYS A 52 -16.24 24.41 -16.11
C LYS A 52 -15.77 25.56 -15.21
N ALA A 53 -14.71 25.34 -14.42
CA ALA A 53 -14.12 26.36 -13.56
C ALA A 53 -13.23 27.37 -14.31
N SER A 54 -12.79 27.09 -15.54
CA SER A 54 -11.97 28.02 -16.34
C SER A 54 -12.76 28.86 -17.37
N MET A 55 -14.08 28.66 -17.48
CA MET A 55 -14.92 29.35 -18.47
C MET A 55 -15.97 30.29 -17.88
N SER A 56 -15.92 30.59 -16.57
CA SER A 56 -16.81 31.55 -15.93
C SER A 56 -16.04 32.48 -14.99
N THR A 57 -15.19 33.34 -15.54
CA THR A 57 -14.67 34.53 -14.83
C THR A 57 -14.24 35.61 -15.83
N GLN A 58 -15.24 36.17 -16.54
CA GLN A 58 -15.26 37.53 -17.12
C GLN A 58 -16.76 37.91 -17.02
N GLU A 59 -17.25 38.94 -16.34
CA GLU A 59 -16.87 40.36 -16.19
C GLU A 59 -17.88 41.00 -15.14
N PRO A 60 -17.97 42.33 -14.90
CA PRO A 60 -17.24 43.18 -13.95
C PRO A 60 -18.10 43.78 -12.78
N LEU A 61 -17.44 44.51 -11.86
CA LEU A 61 -17.98 45.27 -10.71
C LEU A 61 -19.08 46.29 -11.06
N ASP A 62 -20.13 46.42 -10.21
CA ASP A 62 -20.44 47.67 -9.47
C ASP A 62 -21.64 47.56 -8.47
N LYS A 63 -21.42 48.13 -7.27
CA LYS A 63 -22.29 48.93 -6.36
C LYS A 63 -23.58 48.42 -5.65
N GLN A 64 -23.52 48.63 -4.33
CA GLN A 64 -24.48 49.26 -3.39
C GLN A 64 -25.59 48.44 -2.70
N ASP A 65 -25.41 48.27 -1.38
CA ASP A 65 -26.41 48.17 -0.29
C ASP A 65 -27.16 49.53 -0.09
N PRO A 66 -28.32 49.64 0.65
CA PRO A 66 -28.60 49.00 1.95
C PRO A 66 -30.09 48.71 2.37
N GLU A 67 -30.22 48.22 3.63
CA GLU A 67 -31.35 48.35 4.61
C GLU A 67 -32.32 47.17 4.93
N ILE A 68 -32.01 46.46 6.04
CA ILE A 68 -32.77 46.26 7.32
C ILE A 68 -34.31 46.20 7.30
N LEU A 69 -34.92 45.09 7.80
CA LEU A 69 -35.77 45.04 9.03
C LEU A 69 -36.36 43.64 9.38
N ASP A 70 -36.19 43.27 10.66
CA ASP A 70 -36.99 42.48 11.63
C ASP A 70 -37.77 41.17 11.36
N ARG A 71 -37.66 40.31 12.39
CA ARG A 71 -38.23 39.00 12.80
C ARG A 71 -39.77 39.00 13.04
N PRO A 72 -40.49 37.87 13.38
CA PRO A 72 -40.02 36.62 14.02
C PRO A 72 -40.66 35.24 13.64
N ALA A 73 -39.92 34.19 14.06
CA ALA A 73 -40.26 32.84 14.54
C ALA A 73 -41.55 32.10 14.13
N GLU A 74 -41.39 30.84 13.68
CA GLU A 74 -41.97 29.64 14.31
C GLU A 74 -41.28 28.36 13.79
N ASP A 75 -41.31 27.33 14.65
CA ASP A 75 -40.46 26.15 14.70
C ASP A 75 -40.63 25.16 13.54
N ASP A 76 -39.54 24.46 13.16
CA ASP A 76 -39.61 23.02 12.89
C ASP A 76 -38.22 22.36 12.90
N ILE A 77 -38.24 21.15 13.44
CA ILE A 77 -37.14 20.32 13.96
C ILE A 77 -36.25 19.78 12.83
N VAL A 78 -34.92 19.96 12.93
CA VAL A 78 -33.93 19.32 12.05
C VAL A 78 -32.81 18.71 12.91
N GLU A 79 -32.57 17.41 12.70
CA GLU A 79 -31.45 16.64 13.24
C GLU A 79 -30.11 17.20 12.71
N GLU A 80 -29.23 17.65 13.62
CA GLU A 80 -27.87 18.10 13.28
C GLU A 80 -27.02 16.92 12.80
N GLN A 81 -26.75 16.89 11.49
CA GLN A 81 -25.57 16.25 10.94
C GLN A 81 -24.38 17.20 11.16
N GLN A 82 -23.41 16.73 11.94
CA GLN A 82 -22.19 17.47 12.25
C GLN A 82 -21.29 17.53 11.01
N GLU A 83 -21.29 18.67 10.33
CA GLU A 83 -20.35 19.01 9.26
C GLU A 83 -18.91 19.01 9.81
N SER A 84 -18.03 18.31 9.12
CA SER A 84 -16.60 18.26 9.42
C SER A 84 -15.90 19.46 8.78
N GLU A 85 -15.33 20.34 9.59
CA GLU A 85 -14.55 21.47 9.10
C GLU A 85 -13.21 21.02 8.47
N PRO A 86 -12.72 21.74 7.44
CA PRO A 86 -11.47 21.40 6.75
C PRO A 86 -10.24 21.62 7.64
N ALA A 87 -9.36 20.62 7.69
CA ALA A 87 -8.15 20.62 8.51
C ALA A 87 -7.15 21.73 8.11
N THR A 88 -6.94 22.69 9.01
CA THR A 88 -5.86 23.67 8.93
C THR A 88 -4.47 23.03 9.11
N PRO A 89 -3.42 23.56 8.46
CA PRO A 89 -2.09 22.95 8.47
C PRO A 89 -1.39 23.19 9.81
N VAL A 90 -1.12 22.12 10.56
CA VAL A 90 -0.33 22.22 11.79
C VAL A 90 1.15 22.01 11.48
N VAL A 91 1.93 23.08 11.59
CA VAL A 91 3.39 23.01 11.71
C VAL A 91 3.68 22.87 13.20
N TYR A 92 4.00 21.65 13.64
CA TYR A 92 4.22 21.36 15.06
C TYR A 92 5.57 21.93 15.55
N THR A 93 5.55 23.19 16.00
CA THR A 93 6.61 23.77 16.83
C THR A 93 6.31 23.50 18.30
N ASN A 94 7.16 22.72 18.98
CA ASN A 94 7.21 22.48 20.44
C ASN A 94 5.86 22.67 21.16
N THR A 95 4.91 21.76 20.93
CA THR A 95 3.71 21.68 21.77
C THR A 95 4.09 20.95 23.05
N SER A 96 3.92 21.61 24.20
CA SER A 96 4.09 20.95 25.51
C SER A 96 2.90 20.00 25.70
N HIS A 97 2.99 18.79 25.15
CA HIS A 97 2.01 17.75 25.40
C HIS A 97 1.90 17.51 26.91
N ALA A 98 0.70 17.68 27.46
CA ALA A 98 0.45 17.42 28.87
C ALA A 98 0.39 15.91 29.09
N MET A 99 1.45 15.36 29.69
CA MET A 99 1.51 13.92 29.94
C MET A 99 0.52 13.50 31.02
N ASN A 100 -0.24 12.44 30.75
CA ASN A 100 -1.13 11.81 31.70
C ASN A 100 -0.92 10.29 31.63
N CYS A 101 -0.54 9.67 32.74
CA CYS A 101 -0.26 8.24 32.84
C CYS A 101 -1.36 7.46 33.55
N ASP A 102 -2.44 8.14 33.92
CA ASP A 102 -3.66 7.50 34.38
C ASP A 102 -4.34 6.80 33.20
N TYR A 103 -4.95 5.65 33.50
CA TYR A 103 -5.82 4.97 32.56
C TYR A 103 -7.27 5.41 32.80
N ASP A 104 -7.98 5.59 31.70
CA ASP A 104 -9.41 5.87 31.72
C ASP A 104 -10.20 4.55 31.64
N MET A 105 -11.17 4.36 32.55
CA MET A 105 -11.97 3.15 32.62
C MET A 105 -12.85 2.95 31.38
N GLU A 106 -13.37 4.03 30.79
CA GLU A 106 -14.16 3.95 29.57
C GLU A 106 -13.30 3.46 28.40
N LYS A 107 -12.11 4.04 28.23
CA LYS A 107 -11.11 3.53 27.28
C LYS A 107 -10.74 2.07 27.54
N MET A 108 -10.56 1.65 28.80
CA MET A 108 -10.21 0.25 29.10
C MET A 108 -11.35 -0.71 28.72
N LEU A 109 -12.62 -0.33 28.93
CA LEU A 109 -13.78 -1.10 28.48
C LEU A 109 -13.83 -1.21 26.95
N LEU A 110 -13.55 -0.11 26.24
CA LEU A 110 -13.47 -0.11 24.77
C LEU A 110 -12.35 -1.00 24.25
N LEU A 111 -11.17 -0.97 24.87
CA LEU A 111 -10.06 -1.86 24.52
C LEU A 111 -10.38 -3.32 24.81
N GLN A 112 -11.09 -3.60 25.92
CA GLN A 112 -11.53 -4.94 26.26
C GLN A 112 -12.46 -5.51 25.19
N ASP A 113 -13.50 -4.76 24.82
CA ASP A 113 -14.47 -5.19 23.81
C ASP A 113 -13.80 -5.37 22.45
N LYS A 114 -13.04 -4.36 22.00
CA LYS A 114 -12.43 -4.33 20.66
C LYS A 114 -11.40 -5.43 20.44
N TRP A 115 -10.65 -5.80 21.47
CA TRP A 115 -9.55 -6.78 21.37
C TRP A 115 -9.82 -8.07 22.15
N GLU A 116 -11.07 -8.27 22.55
CA GLU A 116 -11.55 -9.46 23.27
C GLU A 116 -10.67 -9.78 24.49
N LEU A 117 -10.33 -8.76 25.29
CA LEU A 117 -9.47 -8.93 26.47
C LEU A 117 -10.25 -9.55 27.64
N ASP A 118 -9.54 -10.29 28.48
CA ASP A 118 -10.08 -10.75 29.76
C ASP A 118 -10.54 -9.57 30.64
N SER A 119 -11.44 -9.84 31.59
CA SER A 119 -11.91 -8.83 32.57
C SER A 119 -10.79 -8.25 33.45
N LYS A 120 -9.63 -8.93 33.48
CA LYS A 120 -8.41 -8.48 34.15
C LYS A 120 -7.23 -8.62 33.21
N PHE A 121 -6.49 -7.53 33.01
CA PHE A 121 -5.33 -7.51 32.12
C PHE A 121 -4.25 -6.54 32.60
N GLU A 122 -3.02 -6.76 32.17
CA GLU A 122 -1.91 -5.83 32.38
C GLU A 122 -2.05 -4.65 31.42
N TYR A 123 -1.91 -3.43 31.91
CA TYR A 123 -1.87 -2.23 31.09
C TYR A 123 -0.59 -1.44 31.39
N THR A 124 0.00 -0.82 30.38
CA THR A 124 1.08 0.15 30.58
C THR A 124 0.97 1.26 29.56
N LYS A 125 1.02 2.50 30.03
CA LYS A 125 1.15 3.68 29.19
C LYS A 125 2.57 4.25 29.29
N ARG A 126 3.22 4.51 28.16
CA ARG A 126 4.58 5.05 28.12
C ARG A 126 4.70 6.18 27.10
N TYR A 127 5.27 7.29 27.53
CA TYR A 127 5.61 8.40 26.65
C TYR A 127 6.96 8.17 25.96
N VAL A 128 7.01 8.49 24.67
CA VAL A 128 8.21 8.38 23.83
C VAL A 128 8.49 9.73 23.18
N ARG A 129 9.64 10.33 23.50
CA ARG A 129 10.05 11.63 22.94
C ARG A 129 10.97 11.41 21.74
N ILE A 130 10.54 11.92 20.59
CA ILE A 130 11.27 11.84 19.34
C ILE A 130 12.38 12.89 19.32
N SER A 131 13.60 12.47 19.01
CA SER A 131 14.72 13.36 18.72
C SER A 131 15.11 13.20 17.26
N ARG A 132 14.61 14.08 16.38
CA ARG A 132 14.98 14.09 14.95
C ARG A 132 16.39 14.61 14.79
N GLN A 133 17.26 13.81 14.19
CA GLN A 133 18.69 14.12 14.05
C GLN A 133 19.17 13.81 12.63
N ASN A 134 20.23 14.50 12.21
CA ASN A 134 20.93 14.18 10.96
C ASN A 134 21.82 12.94 11.14
N ILE A 135 21.19 11.79 11.29
CA ILE A 135 21.82 10.48 11.47
C ILE A 135 21.26 9.51 10.44
N LYS A 136 22.05 8.51 10.02
CA LYS A 136 21.55 7.43 9.18
C LYS A 136 20.68 6.47 9.99
N ARG A 137 19.60 5.96 9.39
CA ARG A 137 18.78 4.88 9.96
C ARG A 137 19.66 3.66 10.23
N LYS A 138 19.65 3.18 11.47
CA LYS A 138 20.28 1.91 11.85
C LYS A 138 19.25 0.80 11.82
N SER A 139 19.68 -0.42 11.52
CA SER A 139 18.83 -1.61 11.67
C SER A 139 18.30 -1.76 13.11
N ILE A 140 19.09 -1.36 14.11
CA ILE A 140 18.63 -1.24 15.51
C ILE A 140 19.35 -0.12 16.24
N THR A 141 18.60 0.74 16.92
CA THR A 141 19.12 1.80 17.78
C THR A 141 19.13 1.31 19.23
N LYS A 142 20.30 1.33 19.88
CA LYS A 142 20.43 0.97 21.31
C LYS A 142 20.21 2.20 22.18
N LEU A 143 19.31 2.09 23.15
CA LEU A 143 18.98 3.12 24.13
C LEU A 143 19.54 2.74 25.50
N ASN A 144 19.96 3.74 26.27
CA ASN A 144 20.46 3.55 27.65
C ASN A 144 19.34 3.58 28.70
N GLN A 145 18.12 3.96 28.29
CA GLN A 145 16.93 3.98 29.14
C GLN A 145 16.29 2.60 29.22
N LYS A 146 15.59 2.34 30.34
CA LYS A 146 14.67 1.21 30.48
C LYS A 146 13.33 1.55 29.82
N PHE A 147 12.70 0.56 29.19
CA PHE A 147 11.36 0.68 28.65
C PHE A 147 10.32 0.71 29.79
N LEU A 148 10.39 -0.28 30.68
CA LEU A 148 9.51 -0.47 31.82
C LEU A 148 10.33 -0.42 33.12
N PRO A 149 10.52 0.78 33.72
CA PRO A 149 11.20 0.90 35.00
C PRO A 149 10.39 0.30 36.16
N GLU A 150 9.06 0.32 36.06
CA GLU A 150 8.10 -0.22 37.03
C GLU A 150 7.34 -1.42 36.45
N ASN A 151 6.68 -2.19 37.32
CA ASN A 151 5.85 -3.32 36.90
C ASN A 151 4.58 -2.82 36.21
N PRO A 152 4.04 -3.56 35.21
CA PRO A 152 2.75 -3.24 34.61
C PRO A 152 1.64 -3.17 35.67
N GLN A 153 0.73 -2.22 35.50
CA GLN A 153 -0.48 -2.13 36.33
C GLN A 153 -1.51 -3.17 35.89
N VAL A 154 -2.26 -3.73 36.84
CA VAL A 154 -3.34 -4.66 36.55
C VAL A 154 -4.67 -3.92 36.60
N VAL A 155 -5.34 -3.83 35.46
CA VAL A 155 -6.70 -3.29 35.34
C VAL A 155 -7.68 -4.40 35.67
N ASP A 156 -8.65 -4.12 36.55
CA ASP A 156 -9.70 -5.06 36.94
C ASP A 156 -11.06 -4.41 36.71
N LEU A 157 -11.68 -4.74 35.58
CA LEU A 157 -12.94 -4.14 35.13
C LEU A 157 -14.16 -4.59 35.94
N THR A 158 -13.98 -5.58 36.83
CA THR A 158 -15.07 -6.03 37.73
C THR A 158 -15.27 -5.12 38.94
N LYS A 159 -14.34 -4.20 39.21
CA LYS A 159 -14.40 -3.29 40.35
C LYS A 159 -15.12 -2.00 39.96
N GLN A 160 -16.13 -1.62 40.74
CA GLN A 160 -16.97 -0.43 40.50
C GLN A 160 -16.31 0.91 40.85
N ALA A 161 -15.08 0.92 41.41
CA ALA A 161 -14.42 2.15 41.81
C ALA A 161 -13.36 2.57 40.78
N PRO A 162 -13.39 3.81 40.27
CA PRO A 162 -12.25 4.35 39.53
C PRO A 162 -11.10 4.47 40.53
N MET A 163 -10.10 3.59 40.43
CA MET A 163 -8.80 3.83 41.06
C MET A 163 -8.08 4.90 40.24
N SER A 164 -8.55 6.16 40.35
CA SER A 164 -7.74 7.32 40.03
C SER A 164 -6.74 7.48 41.18
N THR A 165 -5.66 6.70 41.15
CA THR A 165 -4.43 7.13 41.79
C THR A 165 -3.74 7.99 40.76
N ALA A 166 -3.57 9.29 41.02
CA ALA A 166 -2.82 10.16 40.11
C ALA A 166 -1.39 9.61 39.99
N HIS A 167 -1.08 8.95 38.88
CA HIS A 167 0.24 8.38 38.63
C HIS A 167 1.14 9.45 38.04
N THR A 168 2.29 9.63 38.67
CA THR A 168 3.34 10.47 38.08
C THR A 168 3.87 9.75 36.85
N CYS A 169 3.87 10.43 35.71
CA CYS A 169 4.46 9.87 34.51
C CYS A 169 5.97 9.69 34.66
N GLU A 170 6.43 8.49 34.30
CA GLU A 170 7.85 8.22 34.11
C GLU A 170 8.45 9.11 33.01
N GLU A 171 9.71 9.51 33.17
CA GLU A 171 10.45 10.32 32.19
C GLU A 171 10.40 9.68 30.79
N PRO A 172 10.00 10.41 29.73
CA PRO A 172 9.80 9.83 28.40
C PRO A 172 11.02 9.08 27.86
N LEU A 173 10.77 7.98 27.15
CA LEU A 173 11.80 7.26 26.41
C LEU A 173 12.28 8.15 25.25
N VAL A 174 13.54 8.56 25.23
CA VAL A 174 14.08 9.43 24.18
C VAL A 174 14.63 8.57 23.05
N VAL A 175 14.07 8.75 21.86
CA VAL A 175 14.41 7.95 20.68
C VAL A 175 15.02 8.83 19.58
N PRO A 176 16.29 8.62 19.21
CA PRO A 176 16.88 9.33 18.08
C PRO A 176 16.40 8.72 16.77
N VAL A 177 15.84 9.55 15.90
CA VAL A 177 15.32 9.16 14.58
C VAL A 177 16.01 9.95 13.47
N THR A 178 16.11 9.34 12.29
CA THR A 178 16.63 10.03 11.10
C THR A 178 15.72 11.21 10.75
N GLN A 179 16.31 12.33 10.35
CA GLN A 179 15.61 13.47 9.77
C GLN A 179 15.20 13.17 8.31
N SER A 180 14.27 12.22 8.12
CA SER A 180 13.69 11.87 6.82
C SER A 180 12.53 12.80 6.43
N PRO A 181 12.15 12.90 5.15
CA PRO A 181 10.95 13.63 4.73
C PRO A 181 9.67 13.12 5.41
N TYR A 182 8.66 13.99 5.48
CA TYR A 182 7.33 13.63 5.97
C TYR A 182 6.47 13.07 4.82
N PRO A 183 5.49 12.18 5.10
CA PRO A 183 4.63 11.62 4.06
C PRO A 183 3.95 12.68 3.18
N ASN A 184 3.48 13.77 3.79
CA ASN A 184 2.82 14.89 3.10
C ASN A 184 3.74 15.73 2.18
N THR A 185 5.04 15.43 2.13
CA THR A 185 6.00 16.07 1.24
C THR A 185 6.34 15.22 0.01
N ALA A 186 5.81 14.00 -0.08
CA ALA A 186 6.00 13.13 -1.22
C ALA A 186 5.53 13.80 -2.52
N ASN A 187 6.26 13.56 -3.62
CA ASN A 187 5.86 14.00 -4.96
C ASN A 187 5.85 12.79 -5.90
N ALA A 188 4.65 12.38 -6.31
CA ALA A 188 4.46 11.24 -7.21
C ALA A 188 4.18 11.67 -8.66
N SER A 189 4.45 12.92 -9.03
CA SER A 189 4.18 13.46 -10.37
C SER A 189 4.89 12.69 -11.49
N ASP A 190 6.01 12.04 -11.21
CA ASP A 190 6.74 11.23 -12.19
C ASP A 190 6.11 9.86 -12.48
N PHE A 191 5.08 9.46 -11.72
CA PHE A 191 4.54 8.09 -11.73
C PHE A 191 3.04 8.07 -12.10
N ILE A 192 2.66 7.06 -12.89
CA ILE A 192 1.26 6.67 -13.12
C ILE A 192 1.11 5.18 -12.78
N PHE A 193 0.16 4.87 -11.89
CA PHE A 193 -0.04 3.55 -11.30
C PHE A 193 -1.28 2.87 -11.88
N GLY A 194 -1.16 1.61 -12.28
CA GLY A 194 -2.28 0.78 -12.71
C GLY A 194 -2.49 -0.38 -11.76
N VAL A 195 -3.74 -0.52 -11.31
CA VAL A 195 -4.18 -1.61 -10.43
C VAL A 195 -5.37 -2.30 -11.08
N SER A 196 -5.39 -3.64 -11.03
CA SER A 196 -6.52 -4.45 -11.49
C SER A 196 -7.09 -5.24 -10.33
N THR A 197 -8.39 -5.10 -10.06
CA THR A 197 -9.06 -5.84 -8.99
C THR A 197 -10.55 -6.04 -9.29
N THR A 198 -11.30 -6.52 -8.31
CA THR A 198 -12.76 -6.63 -8.36
C THR A 198 -13.39 -5.58 -7.46
N TYR A 199 -14.57 -5.09 -7.82
CA TYR A 199 -15.31 -4.16 -6.96
C TYR A 199 -15.60 -4.75 -5.57
N LYS A 200 -15.84 -6.07 -5.49
CA LYS A 200 -16.02 -6.79 -4.22
C LYS A 200 -14.82 -6.63 -3.29
N ARG A 201 -13.60 -6.82 -3.79
CA ARG A 201 -12.36 -6.65 -2.99
C ARG A 201 -12.14 -5.19 -2.63
N PHE A 202 -12.37 -4.28 -3.59
CA PHE A 202 -12.23 -2.85 -3.38
C PHE A 202 -13.12 -2.32 -2.24
N LYS A 203 -14.37 -2.81 -2.12
CA LYS A 203 -15.33 -2.32 -1.12
C LYS A 203 -15.32 -3.07 0.22
N ASP A 204 -14.78 -4.29 0.29
CA ASP A 204 -14.73 -5.07 1.54
C ASP A 204 -13.74 -4.41 2.51
N PRO A 205 -14.16 -4.02 3.73
CA PRO A 205 -13.28 -3.36 4.71
C PRO A 205 -11.99 -4.11 5.04
N ARG A 206 -11.95 -5.44 4.84
CA ARG A 206 -10.77 -6.26 5.12
C ARG A 206 -9.74 -6.19 3.99
N THR A 207 -10.19 -6.00 2.75
CA THR A 207 -9.34 -6.02 1.55
C THR A 207 -9.22 -4.67 0.85
N SER A 208 -10.01 -3.67 1.23
CA SER A 208 -9.97 -2.32 0.66
C SER A 208 -8.64 -1.63 0.97
N SER A 209 -8.03 -1.04 -0.05
CA SER A 209 -6.74 -0.34 0.03
C SER A 209 -6.84 1.18 -0.04
N ILE A 210 -8.04 1.73 0.15
CA ILE A 210 -8.24 3.18 0.14
C ILE A 210 -7.31 3.87 1.14
N HIS A 211 -7.24 3.38 2.39
CA HIS A 211 -6.38 3.98 3.41
C HIS A 211 -4.90 3.94 3.05
N GLU A 212 -4.43 2.78 2.59
CA GLU A 212 -3.07 2.57 2.14
C GLU A 212 -2.73 3.48 0.96
N TRP A 213 -3.58 3.54 -0.06
CA TRP A 213 -3.40 4.42 -1.22
C TRP A 213 -3.45 5.90 -0.84
N THR A 214 -4.34 6.30 0.08
CA THR A 214 -4.38 7.68 0.59
C THR A 214 -3.03 8.07 1.18
N TYR A 215 -2.37 7.19 1.94
CA TYR A 215 -1.08 7.50 2.54
C TYR A 215 0.02 7.86 1.52
N TRP A 216 0.10 7.16 0.39
CA TRP A 216 1.21 7.32 -0.56
C TRP A 216 0.84 8.00 -1.89
N LEU A 217 -0.44 8.25 -2.18
CA LEU A 217 -0.91 9.00 -3.37
C LEU A 217 -1.46 10.40 -3.05
N THR A 218 -1.44 10.83 -1.80
CA THR A 218 -1.98 12.14 -1.40
C THR A 218 -0.98 12.96 -0.62
N ASP A 219 -1.24 14.27 -0.52
CA ASP A 219 -0.49 15.19 0.34
C ASP A 219 -0.91 15.10 1.81
N GLY A 220 -1.78 14.15 2.18
CA GLY A 220 -2.35 14.01 3.51
C GLY A 220 -3.30 15.16 3.91
N LYS A 221 -3.67 16.04 2.98
CA LYS A 221 -4.56 17.19 3.16
C LYS A 221 -5.75 17.14 2.19
N GLY A 222 -6.11 15.93 1.75
CA GLY A 222 -7.23 15.68 0.86
C GLY A 222 -6.97 16.01 -0.61
N LYS A 223 -5.70 16.14 -1.04
CA LYS A 223 -5.34 16.34 -2.45
C LYS A 223 -4.28 15.34 -2.91
N SER A 224 -4.24 15.08 -4.21
CA SER A 224 -3.21 14.23 -4.80
C SER A 224 -1.81 14.84 -4.57
N ASN A 225 -0.82 13.99 -4.33
CA ASN A 225 0.59 14.38 -4.31
C ASN A 225 1.24 14.45 -5.71
N GLY A 226 0.40 14.52 -6.74
CA GLY A 226 0.77 14.52 -8.15
C GLY A 226 0.68 13.14 -8.80
N GLY A 227 0.65 12.05 -8.03
CA GLY A 227 0.50 10.69 -8.56
C GLY A 227 -0.87 10.46 -9.18
N LYS A 228 -0.91 9.68 -10.26
CA LYS A 228 -2.16 9.27 -10.94
C LYS A 228 -2.40 7.78 -10.74
N LEU A 229 -3.61 7.42 -10.33
CA LEU A 229 -4.10 6.04 -10.28
C LEU A 229 -5.03 5.74 -11.46
N VAL A 230 -4.86 4.59 -12.08
CA VAL A 230 -5.77 4.02 -13.06
C VAL A 230 -6.26 2.68 -12.52
N LEU A 231 -7.53 2.61 -12.15
CA LEU A 231 -8.12 1.45 -11.50
C LEU A 231 -9.00 0.67 -12.49
N LEU A 232 -8.65 -0.58 -12.77
CA LEU A 232 -9.46 -1.49 -13.58
C LEU A 232 -10.28 -2.40 -12.66
N LEU A 233 -11.60 -2.30 -12.74
CA LEU A 233 -12.53 -3.14 -11.99
C LEU A 233 -13.15 -4.19 -12.91
N LEU A 234 -12.94 -5.47 -12.57
CA LEU A 234 -13.47 -6.62 -13.30
C LEU A 234 -15.00 -6.63 -13.28
N ASP A 235 -15.60 -6.61 -14.48
CA ASP A 235 -17.06 -6.67 -14.73
C ASP A 235 -17.90 -5.69 -13.89
N ALA A 236 -17.30 -4.60 -13.41
CA ALA A 236 -18.03 -3.62 -12.63
C ALA A 236 -19.08 -2.90 -13.50
N SER A 237 -20.28 -2.71 -12.94
CA SER A 237 -21.34 -1.89 -13.52
C SER A 237 -21.00 -0.40 -13.48
N GLU A 238 -21.71 0.42 -14.25
CA GLU A 238 -21.49 1.88 -14.24
C GLU A 238 -21.66 2.51 -12.85
N GLU A 239 -22.59 1.99 -12.05
CA GLU A 239 -22.81 2.41 -10.66
C GLU A 239 -21.62 2.07 -9.75
N GLU A 240 -21.06 0.87 -9.89
CA GLU A 240 -19.90 0.43 -9.11
C GLU A 240 -18.63 1.20 -9.48
N LEU A 241 -18.45 1.53 -10.76
CA LEU A 241 -17.35 2.40 -11.21
C LEU A 241 -17.48 3.79 -10.61
N LEU A 242 -18.71 4.34 -10.57
CA LEU A 242 -18.98 5.66 -9.99
C LEU A 242 -18.79 5.68 -8.47
N ASP A 243 -19.24 4.64 -7.75
CA ASP A 243 -19.00 4.51 -6.30
C ASP A 243 -17.49 4.45 -6.00
N ALA A 244 -16.74 3.62 -6.74
CA ALA A 244 -15.30 3.51 -6.56
C ALA A 244 -14.57 4.83 -6.80
N TRP A 245 -14.92 5.54 -7.89
CA TRP A 245 -14.37 6.85 -8.18
C TRP A 245 -14.69 7.85 -7.07
N LYS A 246 -15.95 7.96 -6.64
CA LYS A 246 -16.37 8.89 -5.57
C LYS A 246 -15.60 8.67 -4.26
N ARG A 247 -15.41 7.41 -3.86
CA ARG A 247 -14.68 7.08 -2.62
C ARG A 247 -13.21 7.49 -2.68
N LEU A 248 -12.56 7.26 -3.81
CA LEU A 248 -11.15 7.59 -4.01
C LEU A 248 -10.93 9.10 -4.19
N ASP A 249 -11.79 9.77 -4.95
CA ASP A 249 -11.79 11.23 -5.12
C ASP A 249 -12.01 11.94 -3.78
N ALA A 250 -12.99 11.48 -2.98
CA ALA A 250 -13.22 12.00 -1.63
C ALA A 250 -12.03 11.77 -0.68
N ALA A 251 -11.21 10.75 -0.94
CA ALA A 251 -9.97 10.50 -0.22
C ALA A 251 -8.78 11.33 -0.73
N GLY A 252 -8.98 12.18 -1.75
CA GLY A 252 -7.96 13.03 -2.36
C GLY A 252 -7.11 12.34 -3.44
N ILE A 253 -7.45 11.13 -3.87
CA ILE A 253 -6.68 10.36 -4.84
C ILE A 253 -7.11 10.77 -6.26
N ASP A 254 -6.16 11.23 -7.08
CA ASP A 254 -6.40 11.45 -8.52
C ASP A 254 -6.50 10.09 -9.22
N VAL A 255 -7.73 9.68 -9.54
CA VAL A 255 -8.03 8.37 -10.13
C VAL A 255 -8.93 8.48 -11.36
N ASP A 256 -8.67 7.61 -12.35
CA ASP A 256 -9.63 7.24 -13.37
C ASP A 256 -9.99 5.75 -13.23
N VAL A 257 -11.28 5.42 -13.21
CA VAL A 257 -11.79 4.06 -13.01
C VAL A 257 -12.37 3.50 -14.31
N TYR A 258 -11.95 2.30 -14.67
CA TYR A 258 -12.30 1.62 -15.91
C TYR A 258 -12.91 0.25 -15.65
N GLN A 259 -13.81 -0.18 -16.53
CA GLN A 259 -14.28 -1.55 -16.55
C GLN A 259 -13.23 -2.45 -17.23
N SER A 260 -12.95 -3.60 -16.63
CA SER A 260 -12.19 -4.69 -17.25
C SER A 260 -13.13 -5.84 -17.60
N ASP A 261 -12.94 -6.46 -18.77
CA ASP A 261 -13.78 -7.55 -19.29
C ASP A 261 -13.28 -8.92 -18.80
N SER A 262 -14.15 -9.71 -18.14
CA SER A 262 -13.78 -11.05 -17.65
C SER A 262 -13.63 -12.12 -18.72
N SER A 263 -14.08 -11.87 -19.96
CA SER A 263 -13.85 -12.79 -21.08
C SER A 263 -12.36 -12.89 -21.47
N MET A 264 -11.55 -11.88 -21.10
CA MET A 264 -10.11 -11.93 -21.22
C MET A 264 -9.49 -12.75 -20.08
N GLU A 265 -8.53 -13.61 -20.41
CA GLU A 265 -7.72 -14.32 -19.41
C GLU A 265 -7.09 -13.37 -18.39
N MET A 266 -6.99 -13.79 -17.12
CA MET A 266 -6.46 -12.95 -16.04
C MET A 266 -5.07 -12.37 -16.38
N ALA A 267 -4.19 -13.20 -16.94
CA ALA A 267 -2.86 -12.77 -17.37
C ALA A 267 -2.89 -11.65 -18.42
N VAL A 268 -3.88 -11.70 -19.33
CA VAL A 268 -4.07 -10.66 -20.35
C VAL A 268 -4.60 -9.39 -19.70
N ARG A 269 -5.55 -9.47 -18.77
CA ARG A 269 -6.06 -8.31 -18.03
C ARG A 269 -4.95 -7.56 -17.28
N TYR A 270 -4.01 -8.30 -16.67
CA TYR A 270 -2.82 -7.71 -16.06
C TYR A 270 -1.94 -7.00 -17.11
N LEU A 271 -1.64 -7.68 -18.22
CA LEU A 271 -0.86 -7.07 -19.31
C LEU A 271 -1.53 -5.80 -19.88
N THR A 272 -2.87 -5.75 -19.91
CA THR A 272 -3.67 -4.58 -20.38
C THR A 272 -3.41 -3.31 -19.56
N LEU A 273 -2.92 -3.42 -18.31
CA LEU A 273 -2.56 -2.23 -17.52
C LEU A 273 -1.52 -1.38 -18.26
N VAL A 274 -0.49 -1.99 -18.86
CA VAL A 274 0.59 -1.26 -19.52
C VAL A 274 0.11 -0.38 -20.69
N PRO A 275 -0.59 -0.89 -21.72
CA PRO A 275 -1.10 -0.04 -22.79
C PRO A 275 -2.15 0.96 -22.27
N THR A 276 -2.93 0.62 -21.24
CA THR A 276 -3.91 1.55 -20.65
C THR A 276 -3.22 2.76 -20.03
N LEU A 277 -2.17 2.52 -19.23
CA LEU A 277 -1.35 3.57 -18.62
C LEU A 277 -0.57 4.36 -19.68
N TYR A 278 -0.01 3.68 -20.68
CA TYR A 278 0.77 4.33 -21.73
C TYR A 278 -0.08 5.27 -22.60
N ASN A 279 -1.29 4.84 -22.95
CA ASN A 279 -2.20 5.64 -23.77
C ASN A 279 -3.06 6.61 -22.94
N HIS A 280 -2.88 6.65 -21.61
CA HIS A 280 -3.63 7.55 -20.74
C HIS A 280 -3.35 9.03 -21.07
N PRO A 281 -4.37 9.91 -21.11
CA PRO A 281 -4.18 11.33 -21.43
C PRO A 281 -3.26 12.08 -20.46
N ASP A 282 -3.15 11.61 -19.21
CA ASP A 282 -2.31 12.23 -18.17
C ASP A 282 -0.90 11.59 -18.08
N ARG A 283 -0.56 10.67 -19.01
CA ARG A 283 0.79 10.08 -19.15
C ARG A 283 1.86 11.06 -19.66
N PRO A 284 1.58 12.05 -20.54
CA PRO A 284 2.59 13.06 -20.90
C PRO A 284 3.17 13.75 -19.66
N GLY A 285 4.50 13.83 -19.58
CA GLY A 285 5.23 14.37 -18.43
C GLY A 285 5.56 13.34 -17.34
N ARG A 286 4.97 12.14 -17.36
CA ARG A 286 5.34 11.04 -16.47
C ARG A 286 6.63 10.37 -16.94
N LYS A 287 7.42 9.84 -16.02
CA LYS A 287 8.65 9.07 -16.29
C LYS A 287 8.41 7.56 -16.21
N TRP A 288 7.49 7.14 -15.34
CA TRP A 288 7.29 5.73 -14.98
C TRP A 288 5.82 5.32 -15.09
N VAL A 289 5.58 4.23 -15.82
CA VAL A 289 4.35 3.46 -15.81
C VAL A 289 4.54 2.33 -14.80
N VAL A 290 3.67 2.24 -13.80
CA VAL A 290 3.79 1.28 -12.71
C VAL A 290 2.59 0.34 -12.71
N THR A 291 2.81 -0.97 -12.71
CA THR A 291 1.75 -1.96 -12.43
C THR A 291 1.99 -2.57 -11.06
N CYS A 292 0.95 -2.66 -10.25
CA CYS A 292 1.03 -3.25 -8.91
C CYS A 292 -0.33 -3.86 -8.52
N ASP A 293 -0.30 -4.70 -7.49
CA ASP A 293 -1.51 -5.34 -6.97
C ASP A 293 -2.26 -4.37 -6.06
N ASP A 294 -3.52 -4.71 -5.77
CA ASP A 294 -4.37 -3.85 -4.95
C ASP A 294 -3.92 -3.83 -3.49
N ASP A 295 -3.11 -4.77 -3.03
CA ASP A 295 -2.47 -4.77 -1.72
C ASP A 295 -0.96 -4.54 -1.76
N THR A 296 -0.44 -3.94 -2.83
CA THR A 296 0.90 -3.31 -2.80
C THR A 296 0.86 -2.00 -2.01
N PHE A 297 1.84 -1.79 -1.13
CA PHE A 297 1.96 -0.57 -0.33
C PHE A 297 3.38 0.00 -0.34
N PHE A 298 3.52 1.32 -0.50
CA PHE A 298 4.80 2.03 -0.48
C PHE A 298 4.94 2.83 0.83
N PRO A 299 5.60 2.28 1.87
CA PRO A 299 5.63 2.90 3.21
C PRO A 299 6.47 4.18 3.29
N SER A 300 7.38 4.38 2.34
CA SER A 300 8.19 5.60 2.19
C SER A 300 8.24 6.00 0.72
N PHE A 301 7.27 6.82 0.30
CA PHE A 301 7.20 7.23 -1.10
C PHE A 301 8.33 8.21 -1.45
N ASN A 302 8.79 9.03 -0.49
CA ASN A 302 9.95 9.90 -0.73
C ASN A 302 11.22 9.07 -1.00
N ALA A 303 11.45 7.99 -0.26
CA ALA A 303 12.59 7.10 -0.51
C ALA A 303 12.46 6.36 -1.84
N LEU A 304 11.24 5.94 -2.22
CA LEU A 304 10.97 5.35 -3.54
C LEU A 304 11.30 6.35 -4.65
N ALA A 305 10.73 7.55 -4.61
CA ALA A 305 10.97 8.59 -5.61
C ALA A 305 12.47 8.93 -5.72
N ALA A 306 13.17 9.12 -4.59
CA ALA A 306 14.60 9.37 -4.55
C ALA A 306 15.42 8.23 -5.18
N ARG A 307 15.06 6.96 -4.90
CA ARG A 307 15.72 5.81 -5.54
C ARG A 307 15.55 5.83 -7.06
N PHE A 308 14.40 6.28 -7.55
CA PHE A 308 14.11 6.36 -8.98
C PHE A 308 14.79 7.53 -9.70
N GLU A 309 15.40 8.48 -8.99
CA GLU A 309 16.28 9.49 -9.58
C GLU A 309 17.60 8.89 -10.09
N GLU A 310 18.01 7.72 -9.59
CA GLU A 310 19.23 7.03 -9.99
C GLU A 310 19.11 6.31 -11.35
N TYR A 311 17.88 6.12 -11.85
CA TYR A 311 17.61 5.39 -13.10
C TYR A 311 17.37 6.34 -14.27
N ASP A 312 17.98 6.03 -15.43
CA ASP A 312 17.73 6.74 -16.67
C ASP A 312 16.37 6.34 -17.29
N HIS A 313 15.33 7.10 -16.96
CA HIS A 313 13.98 6.89 -17.47
C HIS A 313 13.82 7.15 -18.98
N THR A 314 14.84 7.70 -19.65
CA THR A 314 14.82 7.96 -21.11
C THR A 314 15.23 6.74 -21.93
N MET A 315 15.76 5.71 -21.27
CA MET A 315 16.10 4.42 -21.85
C MET A 315 15.03 3.37 -21.53
N PRO A 316 14.89 2.29 -22.34
CA PRO A 316 13.99 1.18 -22.01
C PRO A 316 14.41 0.44 -20.73
N MET A 317 13.81 0.83 -19.61
CA MET A 317 14.03 0.26 -18.28
C MET A 317 12.85 -0.60 -17.82
N TYR A 318 13.16 -1.81 -17.36
CA TYR A 318 12.28 -2.76 -16.68
C TYR A 318 12.79 -2.96 -15.25
N ILE A 319 12.14 -2.36 -14.26
CA ILE A 319 12.58 -2.38 -12.85
C ILE A 319 11.52 -3.09 -12.00
N GLY A 320 11.95 -3.91 -11.05
CA GLY A 320 11.09 -4.62 -10.12
C GLY A 320 11.89 -5.55 -9.23
N THR A 321 11.28 -6.57 -8.64
CA THR A 321 11.97 -7.53 -7.76
C THR A 321 11.61 -8.97 -8.07
N LEU A 322 12.50 -9.90 -7.70
CA LEU A 322 12.17 -11.33 -7.66
C LEU A 322 11.41 -11.65 -6.37
N SER A 323 10.61 -12.72 -6.36
CA SER A 323 10.05 -13.29 -5.12
C SER A 323 11.17 -13.77 -4.20
N GLU A 324 11.06 -13.53 -2.89
CA GLU A 324 12.07 -13.97 -1.91
C GLU A 324 12.18 -15.49 -1.82
N ASP A 325 11.12 -16.23 -2.16
CA ASP A 325 11.13 -17.68 -2.25
C ASP A 325 11.59 -18.16 -3.65
N VAL A 326 12.70 -18.91 -3.69
CA VAL A 326 13.19 -19.58 -4.90
C VAL A 326 12.17 -20.54 -5.53
N ASN A 327 11.20 -21.09 -4.79
CA ASN A 327 10.15 -21.92 -5.38
C ASN A 327 9.31 -21.11 -6.37
N ASN A 328 8.99 -19.86 -6.04
CA ASN A 328 8.24 -18.98 -6.93
C ASN A 328 9.10 -18.58 -8.13
N VAL A 329 10.38 -18.30 -7.92
CA VAL A 329 11.32 -17.99 -9.03
C VAL A 329 11.51 -19.18 -9.96
N ASP A 330 11.64 -20.40 -9.45
CA ASP A 330 11.76 -21.62 -10.24
C ASP A 330 10.48 -21.90 -11.05
N ARG A 331 9.32 -21.73 -10.40
CA ARG A 331 8.02 -22.00 -11.00
C ARG A 331 7.62 -20.98 -12.07
N HIS A 332 7.82 -19.69 -11.81
CA HIS A 332 7.34 -18.60 -12.66
C HIS A 332 8.45 -18.01 -13.54
N GLY A 333 9.71 -18.35 -13.27
CA GLY A 333 10.88 -17.81 -13.93
C GLY A 333 11.33 -16.47 -13.31
N ALA A 334 12.57 -16.07 -13.63
CA ALA A 334 13.11 -14.78 -13.19
C ALA A 334 12.41 -13.61 -13.90
N GLN A 335 11.58 -12.88 -13.16
CA GLN A 335 10.75 -11.77 -13.61
C GLN A 335 10.54 -10.76 -12.48
N ALA A 336 10.14 -9.53 -12.80
CA ALA A 336 9.53 -8.67 -11.79
C ALA A 336 8.18 -9.30 -11.39
N PHE A 337 8.02 -9.60 -10.10
CA PHE A 337 6.76 -10.08 -9.53
C PHE A 337 5.86 -8.87 -9.22
N GLY A 338 4.59 -8.94 -9.61
CA GLY A 338 3.65 -7.83 -9.63
C GLY A 338 3.38 -7.17 -8.28
N GLY A 339 3.23 -7.98 -7.23
CA GLY A 339 2.86 -7.52 -5.90
C GLY A 339 3.85 -6.54 -5.24
N GLY A 340 5.13 -6.67 -5.50
CA GLY A 340 6.19 -5.75 -5.07
C GLY A 340 6.29 -4.49 -5.93
N GLY A 341 5.57 -4.43 -7.06
CA GLY A 341 5.55 -3.33 -8.01
C GLY A 341 6.48 -3.55 -9.21
N VAL A 342 5.95 -3.29 -10.41
CA VAL A 342 6.70 -3.32 -11.67
C VAL A 342 6.73 -1.91 -12.27
N PHE A 343 7.94 -1.39 -12.47
CA PHE A 343 8.17 -0.03 -12.95
C PHE A 343 8.77 -0.07 -14.34
N LEU A 344 8.06 0.55 -15.29
CA LEU A 344 8.42 0.59 -16.70
C LEU A 344 8.66 2.05 -17.09
N SER A 345 9.84 2.33 -17.63
CA SER A 345 10.08 3.62 -18.29
C SER A 345 9.10 3.83 -19.46
N ILE A 346 8.82 5.08 -19.81
CA ILE A 346 7.94 5.39 -20.95
C ILE A 346 8.40 4.74 -22.27
N PRO A 347 9.70 4.74 -22.66
CA PRO A 347 10.16 4.06 -23.87
C PRO A 347 9.85 2.57 -23.88
N LEU A 348 9.96 1.88 -22.75
CA LEU A 348 9.63 0.45 -22.68
C LEU A 348 8.11 0.21 -22.71
N ALA A 349 7.35 1.02 -21.97
CA ALA A 349 5.88 0.94 -21.98
C ALA A 349 5.32 1.14 -23.39
N LYS A 350 5.93 2.04 -24.19
CA LYS A 350 5.61 2.22 -25.62
C LYS A 350 5.75 0.92 -26.42
N VAL A 351 6.89 0.24 -26.28
CA VAL A 351 7.14 -1.02 -27.01
C VAL A 351 6.09 -2.06 -26.66
N ILE A 352 5.76 -2.21 -25.37
CA ILE A 352 4.74 -3.16 -24.92
C ILE A 352 3.37 -2.78 -25.50
N ALA A 353 3.01 -1.50 -25.49
CA ALA A 353 1.75 -1.03 -26.04
C ALA A 353 1.62 -1.29 -27.55
N GLU A 354 2.68 -1.03 -28.33
CA GLU A 354 2.72 -1.29 -29.77
C GLU A 354 2.71 -2.79 -30.11
N LYS A 355 3.20 -3.64 -29.19
CA LYS A 355 3.30 -5.10 -29.37
C LYS A 355 2.20 -5.89 -28.67
N PHE A 356 1.27 -5.21 -28.03
CA PHE A 356 0.26 -5.81 -27.15
C PHE A 356 -0.47 -7.01 -27.79
N ASP A 357 -0.97 -6.87 -29.02
CA ASP A 357 -1.68 -7.95 -29.71
C ASP A 357 -0.81 -9.19 -29.97
N SER A 358 0.47 -9.00 -30.30
CA SER A 358 1.41 -10.10 -30.48
C SER A 358 1.84 -10.76 -29.17
N CYS A 359 1.68 -10.05 -28.05
CA CYS A 359 2.05 -10.53 -26.72
C CYS A 359 0.92 -11.32 -26.02
N LYS A 360 -0.33 -11.26 -26.52
CA LYS A 360 -1.49 -11.92 -25.91
C LYS A 360 -2.10 -13.06 -26.74
N THR A 361 -1.37 -13.63 -27.69
CA THR A 361 -1.90 -14.75 -28.51
C THR A 361 -2.20 -15.98 -27.64
N PRO A 362 -3.08 -16.89 -28.09
CA PRO A 362 -3.34 -18.15 -27.36
C PRO A 362 -2.06 -18.93 -27.04
N GLU A 363 -1.07 -18.91 -27.92
CA GLU A 363 0.23 -19.54 -27.69
C GLU A 363 1.00 -18.84 -26.57
N LYS A 364 1.00 -17.50 -26.52
CA LYS A 364 1.65 -16.73 -25.46
C LYS A 364 1.00 -16.94 -24.10
N ILE A 365 -0.32 -16.96 -24.06
CA ILE A 365 -1.10 -17.28 -22.86
C ILE A 365 -0.76 -18.70 -22.36
N LYS A 366 -0.73 -19.69 -23.27
CA LYS A 366 -0.33 -21.06 -22.92
C LYS A 366 1.10 -21.13 -22.39
N GLN A 367 2.03 -20.40 -22.99
CA GLN A 367 3.42 -20.34 -22.53
C GLN A 367 3.59 -19.61 -21.19
N ALA A 368 2.66 -18.71 -20.84
CA ALA A 368 2.63 -18.03 -19.55
C ALA A 368 1.96 -18.88 -18.44
N ASN A 369 1.47 -20.08 -18.76
CA ASN A 369 0.90 -20.99 -17.79
C ASN A 369 2.01 -21.80 -17.10
N THR A 370 2.16 -21.59 -15.79
CA THR A 370 3.22 -22.18 -14.96
C THR A 370 2.72 -23.38 -14.15
N GLY A 371 1.60 -23.99 -14.57
CA GLY A 371 0.88 -25.02 -13.82
C GLY A 371 -0.16 -24.47 -12.84
N TRP A 372 -0.20 -23.15 -12.65
CA TRP A 372 -1.16 -22.44 -11.78
C TRP A 372 -2.11 -21.54 -12.58
N GLY A 373 -2.29 -21.87 -13.86
CA GLY A 373 -2.94 -21.01 -14.83
C GLY A 373 -1.98 -20.01 -15.46
N PRO A 374 -2.40 -19.31 -16.53
CA PRO A 374 -1.64 -18.23 -17.15
C PRO A 374 -1.33 -17.11 -16.14
N GLN A 375 -0.07 -16.69 -16.07
CA GLN A 375 0.40 -15.65 -15.15
C GLN A 375 0.67 -14.32 -15.87
N GLY A 376 0.18 -13.21 -15.31
CA GLY A 376 0.30 -11.87 -15.90
C GLY A 376 1.74 -11.39 -16.00
N ASP A 377 2.50 -11.51 -14.92
CA ASP A 377 3.92 -11.13 -14.87
C ASP A 377 4.77 -11.92 -15.89
N VAL A 378 4.46 -13.21 -16.07
CA VAL A 378 5.17 -14.06 -17.05
C VAL A 378 4.88 -13.59 -18.46
N LEU A 379 3.63 -13.24 -18.74
CA LEU A 379 3.23 -12.69 -20.03
C LEU A 379 3.91 -11.34 -20.31
N LEU A 380 3.96 -10.46 -19.30
CA LEU A 380 4.65 -9.17 -19.37
C LEU A 380 6.15 -9.33 -19.64
N ARG A 381 6.86 -10.15 -18.86
CA ARG A 381 8.30 -10.41 -19.09
C ARG A 381 8.55 -10.95 -20.49
N LYS A 382 7.76 -11.93 -20.94
CA LYS A 382 7.90 -12.49 -22.30
C LYS A 382 7.73 -11.40 -23.36
N CYS A 383 6.72 -10.55 -23.21
CA CYS A 383 6.51 -9.42 -24.12
C CYS A 383 7.74 -8.50 -24.17
N ILE A 384 8.32 -8.17 -23.02
CA ILE A 384 9.52 -7.33 -22.90
C ILE A 384 10.72 -7.99 -23.59
N TYR A 385 11.06 -9.23 -23.25
CA TYR A 385 12.28 -9.90 -23.72
C TYR A 385 12.24 -10.31 -25.19
N GLU A 386 11.05 -10.50 -25.75
CA GLU A 386 10.90 -10.84 -27.17
C GLU A 386 10.86 -9.60 -28.08
N ASN A 387 10.64 -8.41 -27.52
CA ASN A 387 10.44 -7.18 -28.30
C ASN A 387 11.38 -6.03 -27.93
N SER A 388 12.28 -6.21 -26.96
CA SER A 388 13.23 -5.19 -26.53
C SER A 388 14.52 -5.82 -25.97
N GLU A 389 15.56 -5.00 -25.82
CA GLU A 389 16.81 -5.40 -25.15
C GLU A 389 16.79 -5.15 -23.64
N ALA A 390 15.68 -4.61 -23.10
CA ALA A 390 15.54 -4.31 -21.70
C ALA A 390 15.63 -5.59 -20.85
N LYS A 391 16.47 -5.54 -19.81
CA LYS A 391 16.62 -6.61 -18.83
C LYS A 391 16.00 -6.18 -17.52
N LEU A 392 15.53 -7.14 -16.72
CA LEU A 392 15.10 -6.85 -15.36
C LEU A 392 16.25 -6.23 -14.57
N THR A 393 16.03 -5.01 -14.11
CA THR A 393 16.86 -4.33 -13.12
C THR A 393 16.23 -4.58 -11.76
N THR A 394 16.89 -5.41 -10.95
CA THR A 394 16.32 -5.81 -9.67
C THR A 394 16.52 -4.74 -8.60
N LEU A 395 15.42 -4.30 -8.00
CA LEU A 395 15.37 -3.40 -6.84
C LEU A 395 14.98 -4.20 -5.61
N TRP A 396 15.97 -4.67 -4.86
CA TRP A 396 15.81 -5.61 -3.74
C TRP A 396 15.10 -5.04 -2.50
N ASP A 397 14.87 -3.73 -2.47
CA ASP A 397 14.10 -3.09 -1.41
C ASP A 397 12.57 -3.16 -1.67
N LEU A 398 12.15 -3.68 -2.82
CA LEU A 398 10.74 -4.04 -3.09
C LEU A 398 10.52 -5.49 -2.61
N TRP A 399 9.39 -5.73 -1.95
CA TRP A 399 9.14 -7.01 -1.28
C TRP A 399 7.81 -7.63 -1.70
N GLN A 400 7.83 -8.90 -2.12
CA GLN A 400 6.60 -9.68 -2.37
C GLN A 400 6.02 -10.24 -1.09
N LEU A 401 6.86 -10.72 -0.16
CA LEU A 401 6.45 -11.41 1.06
C LEU A 401 5.29 -12.40 0.85
N ASP A 402 5.41 -13.25 -0.16
CA ASP A 402 4.56 -14.44 -0.35
C ASP A 402 4.94 -15.49 0.72
N ILE A 403 4.75 -15.15 2.00
CA ILE A 403 5.20 -15.91 3.16
C ILE A 403 4.03 -16.46 3.97
N TYR A 404 4.21 -17.65 4.54
CA TYR A 404 3.23 -18.31 5.39
C TYR A 404 3.66 -18.29 6.85
N GLY A 405 2.68 -18.12 7.75
CA GLY A 405 2.89 -18.15 9.20
C GLY A 405 3.02 -16.76 9.82
N ASP A 406 3.80 -16.65 10.89
CA ASP A 406 3.98 -15.41 11.65
C ASP A 406 4.99 -14.50 10.92
N PRO A 407 4.60 -13.28 10.46
CA PRO A 407 5.49 -12.41 9.71
C PRO A 407 6.47 -11.62 10.60
N SER A 408 6.48 -11.84 11.92
CA SER A 408 7.30 -11.08 12.88
C SER A 408 8.79 -11.04 12.51
N GLY A 409 9.34 -12.12 11.98
CA GLY A 409 10.73 -12.16 11.53
C GLY A 409 11.09 -11.04 10.54
N PHE A 410 10.16 -10.71 9.64
CA PHE A 410 10.37 -9.66 8.64
C PHE A 410 10.15 -8.27 9.24
N TYR A 411 9.01 -8.04 9.88
CA TYR A 411 8.68 -6.71 10.42
C TYR A 411 9.52 -6.30 11.63
N GLU A 412 10.12 -7.26 12.34
CA GLU A 412 11.09 -7.02 13.43
C GLU A 412 12.55 -7.12 12.96
N SER A 413 12.83 -7.17 11.65
CA SER A 413 14.20 -7.27 11.10
C SER A 413 14.95 -5.94 11.06
N GLY A 414 14.24 -4.81 11.09
CA GLY A 414 14.80 -3.48 10.91
C GLY A 414 15.10 -3.11 9.45
N ILE A 415 14.60 -3.90 8.49
CA ILE A 415 14.57 -3.55 7.07
C ILE A 415 13.75 -2.26 6.86
N ALA A 416 14.16 -1.43 5.90
CA ALA A 416 13.47 -0.24 5.45
C ALA A 416 12.89 -0.51 4.04
N PRO A 417 11.71 -1.16 3.95
CA PRO A 417 11.17 -1.59 2.66
C PRO A 417 10.71 -0.40 1.81
N LEU A 418 10.90 -0.46 0.50
CA LEU A 418 10.31 0.46 -0.46
C LEU A 418 8.91 0.03 -0.88
N SER A 419 8.61 -1.27 -0.89
CA SER A 419 7.25 -1.79 -1.02
C SER A 419 6.97 -2.95 -0.05
N LEU A 420 5.69 -3.17 0.22
CA LEU A 420 5.16 -4.27 1.00
C LEU A 420 3.99 -4.92 0.24
N HIS A 421 3.96 -6.23 0.28
CA HIS A 421 2.96 -7.18 -0.25
C HIS A 421 3.19 -8.49 0.53
N HIS A 422 2.39 -9.54 0.56
CA HIS A 422 0.96 -9.71 0.32
C HIS A 422 0.23 -9.74 1.69
N TYR A 423 0.03 -8.59 2.34
CA TYR A 423 -0.29 -8.52 3.79
C TYR A 423 -1.79 -8.59 4.13
N ARG A 424 -2.68 -8.92 3.18
CA ARG A 424 -4.13 -8.97 3.39
C ARG A 424 -4.68 -10.36 3.75
N GLY A 425 -3.80 -11.34 3.98
CA GLY A 425 -4.20 -12.73 4.22
C GLY A 425 -4.56 -13.46 2.93
N GLY A 426 -5.62 -14.27 2.95
CA GLY A 426 -6.05 -15.06 1.77
C GLY A 426 -5.17 -16.28 1.48
N GLY A 427 -4.38 -16.71 2.46
CA GLY A 427 -3.37 -17.76 2.32
C GLY A 427 -2.01 -17.28 2.83
N TRP A 428 -1.71 -16.00 2.62
CA TRP A 428 -0.47 -15.34 3.06
C TRP A 428 -0.59 -14.76 4.48
N HIS A 429 0.39 -13.97 4.93
CA HIS A 429 0.36 -13.30 6.22
C HIS A 429 -0.63 -12.13 6.27
N VAL A 430 -1.00 -11.75 7.49
CA VAL A 430 -1.77 -10.53 7.77
C VAL A 430 -0.85 -9.50 8.41
N ALA A 431 -0.88 -8.26 7.91
CA ALA A 431 -0.26 -7.12 8.56
C ALA A 431 -1.09 -5.85 8.30
N HIS A 432 -0.78 -4.77 9.02
CA HIS A 432 -1.50 -3.49 8.93
C HIS A 432 -0.56 -2.31 8.61
N PRO A 433 0.08 -2.27 7.42
CA PRO A 433 1.04 -1.22 7.08
C PRO A 433 0.51 0.21 7.23
N TRP A 434 -0.79 0.43 6.99
CA TRP A 434 -1.43 1.72 7.25
C TRP A 434 -1.35 2.12 8.73
N GLN A 435 -1.58 1.20 9.66
CA GLN A 435 -1.42 1.49 11.09
C GLN A 435 0.05 1.76 11.41
N TYR A 436 0.97 0.97 10.85
CA TYR A 436 2.39 1.06 11.17
C TYR A 436 3.01 2.39 10.74
N THR A 437 2.53 2.95 9.61
CA THR A 437 3.09 4.15 8.99
C THR A 437 2.57 5.46 9.54
N LYS A 438 1.44 5.48 10.25
CA LYS A 438 0.88 6.74 10.81
C LYS A 438 1.87 7.52 11.68
N ILE A 439 2.79 6.83 12.36
CA ILE A 439 3.85 7.47 13.15
C ILE A 439 4.80 8.36 12.31
N ALA A 440 4.91 8.09 11.00
CA ALA A 440 5.70 8.90 10.08
C ALA A 440 5.21 10.34 9.96
N HIS A 441 3.93 10.62 10.24
CA HIS A 441 3.42 12.00 10.29
C HIS A 441 4.06 12.83 11.42
N LEU A 442 4.65 12.18 12.43
CA LEU A 442 5.31 12.85 13.55
C LEU A 442 6.85 12.87 13.40
N CYS A 443 7.47 11.74 13.02
CA CYS A 443 8.94 11.62 12.97
C CYS A 443 9.57 11.56 11.57
N GLY A 444 8.78 11.47 10.49
CA GLY A 444 9.24 11.23 9.12
C GLY A 444 9.19 9.76 8.70
N GLU A 445 9.24 9.48 7.40
CA GLU A 445 9.00 8.15 6.82
C GLU A 445 9.96 7.06 7.31
N ASP A 446 11.23 7.39 7.58
CA ASP A 446 12.23 6.42 8.09
C ASP A 446 11.88 5.86 9.47
N CYS A 447 10.99 6.52 10.20
CA CYS A 447 10.59 6.13 11.54
C CYS A 447 9.74 4.84 11.54
N THR A 448 9.06 4.57 10.42
CA THR A 448 8.25 3.36 10.21
C THR A 448 9.13 2.11 10.32
N LEU A 449 8.76 1.17 11.20
CA LEU A 449 9.49 -0.07 11.48
C LEU A 449 10.93 0.15 11.98
N GLN A 450 11.30 1.36 12.40
CA GLN A 450 12.59 1.60 13.04
C GLN A 450 12.63 0.85 14.39
N ARG A 451 13.76 0.19 14.69
CA ARG A 451 13.92 -0.61 15.91
C ARG A 451 14.66 0.13 17.02
N PHE A 452 14.12 0.08 18.23
CA PHE A 452 14.75 0.63 19.43
C PHE A 452 14.91 -0.45 20.50
N LYS A 453 16.16 -0.80 20.83
CA LYS A 453 16.49 -1.72 21.93
C LYS A 453 16.75 -0.94 23.20
N THR A 454 16.02 -1.25 24.28
CA THR A 454 16.21 -0.64 25.60
C THR A 454 17.16 -1.46 26.48
N LYS A 455 17.57 -0.86 27.61
CA LYS A 455 18.52 -1.46 28.56
C LYS A 455 17.98 -2.72 29.24
N ASP A 456 16.66 -2.82 29.40
CA ASP A 456 15.90 -3.90 30.01
C ASP A 456 15.40 -4.94 28.99
N ASN A 457 16.06 -5.05 27.84
CA ASN A 457 15.80 -6.08 26.82
C ASN A 457 14.40 -6.02 26.19
N TYR A 458 13.82 -4.82 26.06
CA TYR A 458 12.72 -4.60 25.12
C TYR A 458 13.27 -4.16 23.76
N VAL A 459 12.56 -4.51 22.71
CA VAL A 459 12.76 -4.02 21.36
C VAL A 459 11.42 -3.52 20.83
N ILE A 460 11.35 -2.22 20.56
CA ILE A 460 10.22 -1.59 19.90
C ILE A 460 10.49 -1.64 18.40
N SER A 461 9.67 -2.36 17.63
CA SER A 461 9.63 -2.30 16.17
C SER A 461 8.49 -1.37 15.80
N ASN A 462 8.80 -0.09 15.56
CA ASN A 462 7.81 0.98 15.58
C ASN A 462 6.60 0.73 14.66
N GLY A 463 5.42 0.69 15.26
CA GLY A 463 4.14 0.41 14.61
C GLY A 463 3.76 -1.08 14.57
N PHE A 464 4.74 -1.99 14.58
CA PHE A 464 4.50 -3.43 14.44
C PHE A 464 4.47 -4.19 15.76
N SER A 465 5.47 -4.02 16.63
CA SER A 465 5.52 -4.79 17.89
C SER A 465 6.36 -4.13 19.00
N VAL A 466 6.10 -4.57 20.23
CA VAL A 466 6.99 -4.39 21.38
C VAL A 466 7.37 -5.77 21.90
N ALA A 467 8.61 -6.20 21.64
CA ALA A 467 9.12 -7.51 22.02
C ALA A 467 9.98 -7.44 23.29
N TYR A 468 9.77 -8.36 24.24
CA TYR A 468 10.53 -8.50 25.47
C TYR A 468 11.31 -9.82 25.50
N TYR A 469 12.58 -9.76 25.90
CA TYR A 469 13.46 -10.93 25.99
C TYR A 469 13.89 -11.19 27.45
N PRO A 470 13.08 -11.93 28.24
CA PRO A 470 13.30 -12.10 29.68
C PRO A 470 14.60 -12.82 30.06
N LYS A 471 15.13 -13.65 29.15
CA LYS A 471 16.41 -14.36 29.35
C LYS A 471 17.60 -13.62 28.72
N GLY A 472 17.42 -12.34 28.41
CA GLY A 472 18.42 -11.52 27.72
C GLY A 472 18.51 -11.81 26.22
N ILE A 473 19.34 -11.02 25.56
CA ILE A 473 19.59 -11.08 24.12
C ILE A 473 21.05 -11.46 23.89
N ASP A 474 21.27 -12.70 23.47
CA ASP A 474 22.58 -13.30 23.16
C ASP A 474 22.71 -13.72 21.68
N PHE A 475 21.73 -13.36 20.85
CA PHE A 475 21.66 -13.67 19.42
C PHE A 475 21.94 -12.45 18.55
N ASN A 476 22.24 -12.69 17.28
CA ASN A 476 22.56 -11.66 16.31
C ASN A 476 21.29 -11.07 15.67
N PHE A 477 21.04 -9.77 15.88
CA PHE A 477 19.91 -9.06 15.25
C PHE A 477 20.06 -8.82 13.75
N ASN A 478 21.24 -9.05 13.18
CA ASN A 478 21.42 -9.04 11.73
C ASN A 478 20.88 -10.31 11.07
N GLN A 479 20.60 -11.37 11.85
CA GLN A 479 19.91 -12.55 11.35
C GLN A 479 18.41 -12.38 11.55
N LEU A 480 17.66 -12.56 10.47
CA LEU A 480 16.22 -12.61 10.50
C LEU A 480 15.74 -13.82 11.31
N GLU A 481 14.71 -13.63 12.12
CA GLU A 481 14.07 -14.73 12.86
C GLU A 481 13.19 -15.55 11.93
N ARG A 482 13.41 -16.86 11.84
CA ARG A 482 12.59 -17.74 11.02
C ARG A 482 11.23 -18.02 11.68
N THR A 483 10.32 -17.05 11.64
CA THR A 483 8.94 -17.16 12.15
C THR A 483 7.92 -17.56 11.09
N PHE A 484 8.31 -17.47 9.82
CA PHE A 484 7.52 -17.82 8.65
C PHE A 484 8.28 -18.84 7.78
N HIS A 485 7.59 -19.41 6.80
CA HIS A 485 8.13 -20.43 5.90
C HIS A 485 7.70 -20.21 4.43
N PRO A 486 8.52 -20.68 3.47
CA PRO A 486 8.18 -20.74 2.05
C PRO A 486 7.07 -21.77 1.77
N ALA A 487 6.49 -21.71 0.57
CA ALA A 487 5.53 -22.71 0.10
C ALA A 487 5.70 -23.00 -1.41
N PRO A 488 5.32 -24.19 -1.88
CA PRO A 488 4.70 -25.30 -1.15
C PRO A 488 5.70 -26.16 -0.37
N GLU A 489 7.00 -26.05 -0.66
CA GLU A 489 8.04 -26.87 -0.01
C GLU A 489 9.04 -25.98 0.71
N ASP A 490 9.27 -26.28 1.98
CA ASP A 490 10.34 -25.69 2.77
C ASP A 490 11.59 -26.58 2.75
N LYS A 491 12.54 -26.21 1.89
CA LYS A 491 13.83 -26.87 1.70
C LYS A 491 14.89 -26.40 2.70
N GLY A 492 14.56 -25.46 3.59
CA GLY A 492 15.49 -24.86 4.53
C GLY A 492 16.22 -23.62 4.00
N TRP A 493 16.56 -23.59 2.70
CA TRP A 493 17.38 -22.53 2.08
C TRP A 493 16.62 -21.63 1.09
N ASN A 494 15.30 -21.79 0.97
CA ASN A 494 14.47 -21.14 -0.04
C ASN A 494 14.63 -19.63 -0.14
N MET A 495 14.85 -18.97 0.99
CA MET A 495 14.87 -17.52 1.12
C MET A 495 16.28 -16.96 1.36
N ASP A 496 17.30 -17.83 1.40
CA ASP A 496 18.65 -17.46 1.84
C ASP A 496 19.28 -16.39 0.94
N TYR A 497 18.93 -16.36 -0.35
CA TYR A 497 19.50 -15.39 -1.29
C TYR A 497 19.02 -13.95 -1.04
N MET A 498 17.85 -13.80 -0.41
CA MET A 498 17.28 -12.49 -0.04
C MET A 498 17.43 -12.17 1.44
N LEU A 499 17.15 -13.14 2.31
CA LEU A 499 17.08 -12.94 3.75
C LEU A 499 18.37 -13.35 4.48
N GLY A 500 19.30 -13.99 3.77
CA GLY A 500 20.50 -14.57 4.38
C GLY A 500 20.18 -15.73 5.34
N PRO A 501 21.18 -16.21 6.08
CA PRO A 501 20.99 -17.26 7.06
C PRO A 501 20.11 -16.77 8.22
N GLN A 502 18.95 -17.40 8.37
CA GLN A 502 17.97 -17.08 9.41
C GLN A 502 18.33 -17.75 10.74
N ARG A 503 18.03 -17.09 11.85
CA ARG A 503 18.12 -17.69 13.19
C ARG A 503 16.83 -18.46 13.53
N PRO A 504 16.89 -19.49 14.40
CA PRO A 504 15.70 -20.19 14.85
C PRO A 504 14.65 -19.26 15.47
N SER A 505 13.38 -19.62 15.30
CA SER A 505 12.26 -18.99 16.00
C SER A 505 12.43 -19.11 17.51
N LEU A 506 12.06 -18.06 18.24
CA LEU A 506 11.97 -18.05 19.70
C LEU A 506 10.56 -18.37 20.19
N ALA A 507 9.60 -18.61 19.29
CA ALA A 507 8.30 -19.15 19.67
C ALA A 507 8.48 -20.43 20.51
N THR A 508 7.68 -20.56 21.57
CA THR A 508 7.65 -21.69 22.53
C THR A 508 8.96 -21.96 23.31
N THR A 509 9.95 -21.07 23.22
CA THR A 509 11.24 -21.25 23.92
C THR A 509 11.27 -20.64 25.33
N GLY A 510 10.27 -19.87 25.71
CA GLY A 510 10.29 -19.06 26.93
C GLY A 510 11.29 -17.89 26.90
N ARG A 511 11.81 -17.52 25.72
CA ARG A 511 12.87 -16.49 25.57
C ARG A 511 12.39 -15.16 25.01
N LYS A 512 11.17 -15.09 24.49
CA LYS A 512 10.57 -13.91 23.88
C LYS A 512 9.08 -13.85 24.24
N MET A 513 8.57 -12.66 24.51
CA MET A 513 7.15 -12.32 24.45
C MET A 513 7.00 -11.10 23.57
N SER A 514 5.90 -10.96 22.84
CA SER A 514 5.66 -9.77 22.03
C SER A 514 4.22 -9.30 22.17
N TRP A 515 4.05 -7.98 22.17
CA TRP A 515 2.77 -7.32 22.02
C TRP A 515 2.68 -6.84 20.57
N ASP A 516 1.64 -7.27 19.86
CA ASP A 516 1.44 -6.94 18.44
C ASP A 516 0.73 -5.60 18.32
N GLY A 517 1.22 -4.73 17.45
CA GLY A 517 0.62 -3.44 17.13
C GLY A 517 -0.74 -3.62 16.48
N LYS A 518 -1.78 -3.03 17.08
CA LYS A 518 -3.17 -3.17 16.63
C LYS A 518 -3.71 -1.89 16.00
N GLU A 519 -3.38 -0.76 16.60
CA GLU A 519 -3.97 0.53 16.21
C GLU A 519 -2.98 1.67 16.45
N THR A 520 -2.98 2.62 15.52
CA THR A 520 -2.27 3.89 15.67
C THR A 520 -3.23 5.04 15.38
N THR A 521 -3.20 6.05 16.25
CA THR A 521 -4.05 7.24 16.18
C THR A 521 -3.16 8.48 16.15
N ILE A 522 -3.39 9.35 15.17
CA ILE A 522 -2.80 10.70 15.15
C ILE A 522 -3.76 11.59 15.94
N ASN A 523 -3.31 12.10 17.08
CA ASN A 523 -4.15 12.88 17.99
C ASN A 523 -4.26 14.34 17.51
N PRO A 524 -5.32 15.08 17.94
CA PRO A 524 -5.52 16.47 17.54
C PRO A 524 -4.37 17.43 17.88
N ASP A 525 -3.58 17.10 18.91
CA ASP A 525 -2.43 17.88 19.35
C ASP A 525 -1.11 17.54 18.61
N GLY A 526 -1.19 16.62 17.63
CA GLY A 526 -0.07 16.13 16.85
C GLY A 526 0.68 14.94 17.43
N SER A 527 0.43 14.58 18.70
CA SER A 527 0.99 13.36 19.26
C SER A 527 0.44 12.13 18.53
N VAL A 528 1.16 11.01 18.60
CA VAL A 528 0.69 9.75 18.01
C VAL A 528 0.56 8.70 19.10
N SER A 529 -0.61 8.10 19.23
CA SER A 529 -0.86 7.00 20.18
C SER A 529 -0.84 5.66 19.44
N GLN A 530 -0.19 4.66 20.00
CA GLN A 530 -0.13 3.30 19.47
C GLN A 530 -0.54 2.29 20.53
N ILE A 531 -1.43 1.36 20.18
CA ILE A 531 -1.89 0.29 21.04
C ILE A 531 -1.30 -1.04 20.57
N TYR A 532 -0.66 -1.75 21.49
CA TYR A 532 -0.08 -3.06 21.29
C TYR A 532 -0.73 -4.04 22.26
N VAL A 533 -1.09 -5.23 21.78
CA VAL A 533 -1.83 -6.24 22.55
C VAL A 533 -1.10 -7.57 22.51
N ARG A 534 -1.04 -8.24 23.66
CA ARG A 534 -0.62 -9.63 23.82
C ARG A 534 -1.72 -10.40 24.52
N LYS A 535 -2.13 -11.54 23.97
CA LYS A 535 -3.06 -12.44 24.62
C LYS A 535 -2.36 -13.37 25.61
N GLY A 536 -3.00 -13.67 26.73
CA GLY A 536 -2.52 -14.59 27.76
C GLY A 536 -2.37 -16.03 27.27
N ASP A 537 -3.16 -16.40 26.26
CA ASP A 537 -3.17 -17.71 25.60
C ASP A 537 -2.41 -17.74 24.26
N ASP A 538 -1.65 -16.69 23.92
CA ASP A 538 -0.86 -16.61 22.69
C ASP A 538 0.05 -17.83 22.53
N TRP A 539 -0.15 -18.59 21.46
CA TRP A 539 0.52 -19.85 21.21
C TRP A 539 2.04 -19.69 21.08
N ARG A 540 2.53 -18.51 20.67
CA ARG A 540 3.96 -18.22 20.48
C ARG A 540 4.67 -18.11 21.83
N TRP A 541 4.00 -17.59 22.84
CA TRP A 541 4.63 -17.15 24.09
C TRP A 541 4.44 -18.15 25.22
N LYS A 542 5.00 -19.35 24.99
CA LYS A 542 5.03 -20.46 25.93
C LYS A 542 6.46 -20.83 26.32
N THR A 543 6.61 -21.45 27.48
CA THR A 543 7.85 -22.09 27.90
C THR A 543 8.03 -23.45 27.19
N PRO A 544 9.23 -24.06 27.24
CA PRO A 544 9.48 -25.35 26.57
C PRO A 544 8.60 -26.51 27.05
N ASP A 545 8.08 -26.43 28.29
CA ASP A 545 7.11 -27.34 28.89
C ASP A 545 5.65 -27.05 28.49
N GLY A 546 5.41 -26.01 27.70
CA GLY A 546 4.10 -25.67 27.14
C GLY A 546 3.27 -24.71 27.99
N GLU A 547 3.77 -24.27 29.14
CA GLU A 547 3.08 -23.31 30.00
C GLU A 547 3.11 -21.89 29.40
N PRO A 548 2.02 -21.11 29.50
CA PRO A 548 2.02 -19.72 29.10
C PRO A 548 3.07 -18.92 29.89
N MET A 549 3.85 -18.08 29.20
CA MET A 549 4.84 -17.23 29.86
C MET A 549 4.21 -16.17 30.78
N ASN A 550 3.02 -15.69 30.43
CA ASN A 550 2.16 -14.87 31.29
C ASN A 550 0.70 -15.12 30.93
N LYS A 551 -0.09 -15.53 31.92
CA LYS A 551 -1.50 -15.95 31.76
C LYS A 551 -2.46 -14.78 31.57
N MET A 552 -2.11 -13.57 32.00
CA MET A 552 -2.95 -12.39 31.78
C MET A 552 -2.74 -11.87 30.37
N ASP A 553 -3.79 -11.30 29.78
CA ASP A 553 -3.64 -10.40 28.65
C ASP A 553 -2.80 -9.18 29.03
N GLY A 554 -2.16 -8.56 28.05
CA GLY A 554 -1.38 -7.36 28.24
C GLY A 554 -1.60 -6.33 27.15
N VAL A 555 -1.65 -5.06 27.54
CA VAL A 555 -1.81 -3.89 26.67
C VAL A 555 -0.69 -2.91 26.94
N ILE A 556 0.00 -2.50 25.88
CA ILE A 556 0.98 -1.42 25.91
C ILE A 556 0.45 -0.28 25.05
N GLU A 557 0.36 0.90 25.64
CA GLU A 557 0.07 2.16 24.96
C GLU A 557 1.33 3.01 24.89
N LEU A 558 1.80 3.30 23.68
CA LEU A 558 2.88 4.25 23.44
C LEU A 558 2.32 5.57 22.94
N VAL A 559 2.64 6.67 23.62
CA VAL A 559 2.29 8.03 23.17
C VAL A 559 3.56 8.75 22.74
N TRP A 560 3.67 9.00 21.45
CA TRP A 560 4.82 9.63 20.80
C TRP A 560 4.63 11.14 20.74
N ILE A 561 5.65 11.87 21.17
CA ILE A 561 5.68 13.34 21.26
C ILE A 561 6.99 13.87 20.68
N LEU A 562 7.01 15.17 20.32
CA LEU A 562 8.22 15.87 19.87
C LEU A 562 9.13 16.31 21.03
#